data_AF-A0A5M3W9D4-F1
#
_entry.id   AF-A0A5M3W9D4-F1
#
_cell.length_a   1.000
_cell.length_b   1.000
_cell.length_c   1.000
_cell.angle_alpha   90.00
_cell.angle_beta   90.00
_cell.angle_gamma   90.00
#
_symmetry.space_group_name_H-M   'P 1'
#
loop_
_entity.id
_entity.type
_entity.pdbx_description
1 polymer ?
#
loop_
_entity_poly.entity_id
_entity_poly.type
_entity_poly.pdbx_seq_one_letter_code
_entity_poly.pdbx_strand_id
1 'polypeptide(L)'
;MRMRWLSGLAVGCLLLAGCQASLPGWTDSLLLGPDELYGAEPVPRSPGEDPPLPPMPCPGEPPPSPTEERAITATVSPGGERQYKIHQYVGRFRTGEPQQYLMELHSHILRCGRAESAPGKDGYQLVSTNTGTPGSIVLLRYATEEGGGEKVSAILIAAVGDHLIAVAESTAGDVTMVNEIGDRALRKAGAPTADAPPAPSVDTSWLTYSVSGISAVRLSEDGRVLTLDASLPGGADGCARGLTGRLESMEPKLIRIDLRFESRLAGVSNGCPQQVIVPVDVHLPKPLGKRDVYVNMSWLYTLDSPGVLRRCGELGCHPAPTGCTKDSYYQAARDADTPRHSRWDARGCDGEWLILDISIGAGPVCEPGQSCPSNTNRWFYRATPSGWRVITATQTAGCTTVQKAEPAFPASLCSELSQPG
;
A
#
# COMPACT_ATOMS: atom_id res chain seq x y z
N MET A 1 -1.82 -44.28 -68.61
CA MET A 1 -3.00 -44.14 -69.50
C MET A 1 -4.15 -43.56 -68.69
N ARG A 2 -4.62 -42.37 -69.13
CA ARG A 2 -5.93 -41.73 -68.89
C ARG A 2 -6.40 -41.37 -67.47
N MET A 3 -6.12 -40.10 -67.13
CA MET A 3 -7.09 -39.04 -66.80
C MET A 3 -8.59 -39.43 -66.82
N ARG A 4 -9.31 -39.02 -65.76
CA ARG A 4 -10.64 -38.41 -65.88
C ARG A 4 -10.78 -37.26 -64.88
N TRP A 5 -10.89 -36.07 -65.47
CA TRP A 5 -11.48 -34.86 -64.91
C TRP A 5 -13.00 -35.04 -64.78
N LEU A 6 -13.60 -34.40 -63.77
CA LEU A 6 -14.94 -33.82 -63.88
C LEU A 6 -15.01 -32.53 -63.06
N SER A 7 -15.42 -31.50 -63.79
CA SER A 7 -15.57 -30.10 -63.41
C SER A 7 -16.99 -29.80 -62.92
N GLY A 8 -17.14 -28.67 -62.20
CA GLY A 8 -18.43 -28.00 -61.94
C GLY A 8 -18.80 -28.04 -60.46
N LEU A 9 -19.11 -26.94 -59.76
CA LEU A 9 -19.55 -25.61 -60.16
C LEU A 9 -18.96 -24.57 -59.20
N ALA A 10 -18.32 -23.55 -59.77
CA ALA A 10 -18.18 -22.26 -59.14
C ALA A 10 -19.50 -21.50 -59.32
N VAL A 11 -20.21 -21.22 -58.22
CA VAL A 11 -21.22 -20.17 -58.19
C VAL A 11 -20.53 -18.95 -57.60
N GLY A 12 -20.29 -17.98 -58.47
CA GLY A 12 -19.78 -16.67 -58.10
C GLY A 12 -20.82 -15.91 -57.28
N CYS A 13 -20.33 -15.20 -56.26
CA CYS A 13 -21.05 -14.11 -55.64
C CYS A 13 -20.11 -12.91 -55.61
N LEU A 14 -20.15 -12.13 -56.67
CA LEU A 14 -19.55 -10.80 -56.76
C LEU A 14 -20.61 -9.91 -57.40
N LEU A 15 -21.31 -9.13 -56.58
CA LEU A 15 -21.41 -7.67 -56.66
C LEU A 15 -22.49 -7.13 -55.72
N LEU A 16 -22.06 -6.18 -54.88
CA LEU A 16 -22.80 -4.99 -54.42
C LEU A 16 -24.00 -5.19 -53.50
N ALA A 17 -23.73 -5.33 -52.19
CA ALA A 17 -24.32 -4.51 -51.10
C ALA A 17 -23.97 -5.13 -49.74
N GLY A 18 -23.29 -4.36 -48.88
CA GLY A 18 -23.45 -4.44 -47.43
C GLY A 18 -23.24 -5.79 -46.74
N CYS A 19 -22.14 -6.50 -47.00
CA CYS A 19 -21.57 -7.38 -45.98
C CYS A 19 -20.35 -6.70 -45.39
N GLN A 20 -20.58 -5.58 -44.69
CA GLN A 20 -19.75 -5.28 -43.53
C GLN A 20 -20.05 -6.41 -42.56
N ALA A 21 -19.21 -7.44 -42.55
CA ALA A 21 -19.06 -8.21 -41.34
C ALA A 21 -18.65 -7.18 -40.29
N SER A 22 -19.62 -6.73 -39.49
CA SER A 22 -19.38 -5.96 -38.30
C SER A 22 -18.37 -6.79 -37.52
N LEU A 23 -17.11 -6.33 -37.51
CA LEU A 23 -16.18 -6.74 -36.47
C LEU A 23 -16.97 -6.67 -35.16
N PRO A 24 -16.93 -7.68 -34.28
CA PRO A 24 -17.65 -7.63 -33.02
C PRO A 24 -17.30 -6.29 -32.37
N GLY A 25 -18.27 -5.38 -32.39
CA GLY A 25 -18.07 -4.02 -31.94
C GLY A 25 -17.78 -4.07 -30.45
N TRP A 26 -16.96 -3.14 -29.99
CA TRP A 26 -16.88 -2.84 -28.57
C TRP A 26 -18.29 -2.81 -28.00
N THR A 27 -18.58 -3.68 -27.05
CA THR A 27 -19.84 -3.63 -26.32
C THR A 27 -19.54 -3.01 -24.97
N ASP A 28 -20.35 -2.04 -24.53
CA ASP A 28 -20.29 -1.48 -23.17
C ASP A 28 -20.45 -2.55 -22.08
N SER A 29 -20.71 -3.80 -22.49
CA SER A 29 -20.75 -5.00 -21.65
C SER A 29 -19.48 -5.25 -20.83
N LEU A 30 -18.33 -4.67 -21.19
CA LEU A 30 -17.08 -4.84 -20.42
C LEU A 30 -16.97 -3.87 -19.23
N LEU A 31 -17.75 -2.79 -19.21
CA LEU A 31 -17.75 -1.81 -18.13
C LEU A 31 -18.69 -2.26 -17.00
N LEU A 32 -18.25 -2.06 -15.75
CA LEU A 32 -19.06 -2.30 -14.56
C LEU A 32 -20.30 -1.41 -14.61
N GLY A 33 -21.45 -1.99 -14.29
CA GLY A 33 -22.71 -1.31 -14.12
C GLY A 33 -23.07 -1.15 -12.64
N PRO A 34 -24.25 -0.58 -12.34
CA PRO A 34 -24.70 -0.38 -10.97
C PRO A 34 -24.74 -1.66 -10.14
N ASP A 35 -25.18 -2.79 -10.72
CA ASP A 35 -25.26 -4.07 -10.02
C ASP A 35 -23.90 -4.55 -9.50
N GLU A 36 -22.82 -4.29 -10.26
CA GLU A 36 -21.47 -4.64 -9.84
C GLU A 36 -20.80 -3.56 -8.97
N LEU A 37 -21.44 -2.40 -8.79
CA LEU A 37 -20.95 -1.22 -8.07
C LEU A 37 -21.85 -0.84 -6.88
N TYR A 38 -22.51 -1.82 -6.26
CA TYR A 38 -23.35 -1.59 -5.07
C TYR A 38 -24.50 -0.59 -5.30
N GLY A 39 -25.05 -0.58 -6.52
CA GLY A 39 -26.09 0.35 -6.94
C GLY A 39 -25.58 1.75 -7.31
N ALA A 40 -24.27 2.00 -7.29
CA ALA A 40 -23.71 3.27 -7.71
C ALA A 40 -23.74 3.40 -9.24
N GLU A 41 -24.21 4.55 -9.73
CA GLU A 41 -24.23 4.84 -11.16
C GLU A 41 -22.82 5.18 -11.67
N PRO A 42 -22.26 4.40 -12.62
CA PRO A 42 -20.99 4.72 -13.23
C PRO A 42 -21.13 5.88 -14.22
N VAL A 43 -20.19 6.81 -14.19
CA VAL A 43 -20.10 7.91 -15.16
C VAL A 43 -18.81 7.79 -15.97
N PRO A 44 -18.78 8.26 -17.24
CA PRO A 44 -17.52 8.34 -17.99
C PRO A 44 -16.45 9.10 -17.20
N ARG A 45 -15.23 8.55 -17.14
CA ARG A 45 -14.10 9.18 -16.46
C ARG A 45 -13.79 10.53 -17.10
N SER A 46 -13.57 11.55 -16.27
CA SER A 46 -13.18 12.87 -16.78
C SER A 46 -11.67 12.88 -17.12
N PRO A 47 -11.25 13.55 -18.21
CA PRO A 47 -9.84 13.73 -18.51
C PRO A 47 -9.10 14.37 -17.33
N GLY A 48 -7.98 13.78 -16.90
CA GLY A 48 -7.17 14.29 -15.78
C GLY A 48 -7.56 13.81 -14.38
N GLU A 49 -8.57 12.95 -14.23
CA GLU A 49 -8.86 12.32 -12.93
C GLU A 49 -7.74 11.34 -12.51
N ASP A 50 -7.32 11.44 -11.25
CA ASP A 50 -6.32 10.58 -10.63
C ASP A 50 -6.97 9.39 -9.87
N PRO A 51 -6.46 8.15 -9.95
CA PRO A 51 -5.19 7.71 -10.56
C PRO A 51 -5.21 7.49 -12.09
N PRO A 52 -4.05 7.61 -12.77
CA PRO A 52 -3.92 7.19 -14.15
C PRO A 52 -4.04 5.66 -14.26
N LEU A 53 -4.98 5.21 -15.09
CA LEU A 53 -5.08 3.84 -15.55
C LEU A 53 -4.75 3.81 -17.05
N PRO A 54 -3.78 3.00 -17.51
CA PRO A 54 -2.89 2.09 -16.76
C PRO A 54 -1.64 2.79 -16.15
N PRO A 55 -0.97 2.21 -15.13
CA PRO A 55 0.11 2.87 -14.39
C PRO A 55 1.40 3.04 -15.19
N MET A 56 2.16 4.08 -14.85
CA MET A 56 3.50 4.35 -15.39
C MET A 56 4.55 4.21 -14.27
N PRO A 57 5.23 3.06 -14.14
CA PRO A 57 6.12 2.78 -13.00
C PRO A 57 7.47 3.50 -13.07
N CYS A 58 7.95 3.88 -14.27
CA CYS A 58 9.20 4.62 -14.45
C CYS A 58 8.95 5.88 -15.30
N PRO A 59 9.62 7.02 -15.01
CA PRO A 59 9.48 8.22 -15.82
C PRO A 59 10.00 8.03 -17.25
N GLY A 60 9.21 8.43 -18.26
CA GLY A 60 9.65 8.50 -19.66
C GLY A 60 9.30 7.32 -20.55
N GLU A 61 8.68 6.27 -20.00
CA GLU A 61 8.14 5.16 -20.79
C GLU A 61 6.61 5.25 -20.83
N PRO A 62 6.00 5.56 -21.99
CA PRO A 62 4.55 5.66 -22.09
C PRO A 62 3.91 4.26 -21.98
N PRO A 63 2.69 4.15 -21.43
CA PRO A 63 1.94 2.90 -21.47
C PRO A 63 1.67 2.52 -22.93
N PRO A 64 1.39 1.23 -23.21
CA PRO A 64 0.99 0.81 -24.53
C PRO A 64 -0.25 1.61 -24.94
N SER A 65 -0.30 2.00 -26.22
CA SER A 65 -1.45 2.72 -26.75
C SER A 65 -2.51 1.71 -27.18
N PRO A 66 -3.71 1.73 -26.59
CA PRO A 66 -4.79 0.87 -27.03
C PRO A 66 -5.28 1.30 -28.42
N THR A 67 -5.81 0.35 -29.17
CA THR A 67 -6.58 0.61 -30.38
C THR A 67 -7.92 1.29 -30.09
N GLU A 68 -8.50 1.04 -28.91
CA GLU A 68 -9.68 1.72 -28.41
C GLU A 68 -9.69 1.65 -26.86
N GLU A 69 -10.19 2.67 -26.17
CA GLU A 69 -10.28 2.71 -24.71
C GLU A 69 -11.60 3.28 -24.19
N ARG A 70 -12.00 2.82 -23.01
CA ARG A 70 -13.06 3.39 -22.19
C ARG A 70 -12.66 3.39 -20.73
N ALA A 71 -13.15 4.38 -20.00
CA ALA A 71 -13.00 4.44 -18.55
C ALA A 71 -14.24 5.02 -17.88
N ILE A 72 -14.55 4.50 -16.71
CA ILE A 72 -15.64 4.97 -15.86
C ILE A 72 -15.14 5.27 -14.45
N THR A 73 -15.89 6.13 -13.77
CA THR A 73 -15.72 6.47 -12.36
C THR A 73 -17.05 6.27 -11.64
N ALA A 74 -17.03 5.75 -10.42
CA ALA A 74 -18.21 5.62 -9.57
C ALA A 74 -17.85 5.86 -8.10
N THR A 75 -18.79 6.43 -7.34
CA THR A 75 -18.67 6.54 -5.88
C THR A 75 -19.54 5.48 -5.23
N VAL A 76 -18.92 4.47 -4.63
CA VAL A 76 -19.62 3.35 -3.99
C VAL A 76 -19.66 3.53 -2.48
N SER A 77 -20.67 2.98 -1.81
CA SER A 77 -20.80 3.02 -0.35
C SER A 77 -21.29 1.68 0.20
N PRO A 78 -20.44 0.63 0.16
CA PRO A 78 -20.81 -0.68 0.67
C PRO A 78 -21.10 -0.58 2.18
N GLY A 79 -22.33 -0.86 2.58
CA GLY A 79 -22.77 -0.71 3.97
C GLY A 79 -23.10 0.72 4.42
N GLY A 80 -23.00 1.72 3.55
CA GLY A 80 -23.53 3.08 3.77
C GLY A 80 -22.69 4.03 4.65
N GLU A 81 -21.69 3.54 5.38
CA GLU A 81 -20.91 4.39 6.32
C GLU A 81 -19.71 5.08 5.67
N ARG A 82 -19.09 4.45 4.66
CA ARG A 82 -17.87 4.95 4.01
C ARG A 82 -18.03 4.98 2.48
N GLN A 83 -17.61 6.08 1.87
CA GLN A 83 -17.61 6.25 0.42
C GLN A 83 -16.24 5.91 -0.16
N TYR A 84 -16.22 5.20 -1.28
CA TYR A 84 -15.01 4.85 -2.03
C TYR A 84 -15.17 5.34 -3.47
N LYS A 85 -14.13 5.98 -4.00
CA LYS A 85 -14.10 6.37 -5.41
C LYS A 85 -13.40 5.27 -6.22
N ILE A 86 -14.16 4.65 -7.10
CA ILE A 86 -13.76 3.52 -7.93
C ILE A 86 -13.58 4.00 -9.37
N HIS A 87 -12.49 3.57 -9.99
CA HIS A 87 -12.20 3.81 -11.40
C HIS A 87 -12.04 2.48 -12.10
N GLN A 88 -12.63 2.32 -13.28
CA GLN A 88 -12.35 1.19 -14.15
C GLN A 88 -11.84 1.72 -15.49
N TYR A 89 -10.82 1.06 -16.02
CA TYR A 89 -10.29 1.25 -17.35
C TYR A 89 -10.34 -0.05 -18.13
N VAL A 90 -10.75 0.04 -19.39
CA VAL A 90 -10.73 -1.05 -20.36
C VAL A 90 -10.08 -0.52 -21.63
N GLY A 91 -8.94 -1.08 -22.00
CA GLY A 91 -8.25 -0.79 -23.26
C GLY A 91 -8.17 -2.03 -24.12
N ARG A 92 -8.46 -1.91 -25.42
CA ARG A 92 -8.28 -2.99 -26.39
C ARG A 92 -6.96 -2.81 -27.13
N PHE A 93 -6.15 -3.86 -27.17
CA PHE A 93 -4.80 -3.86 -27.73
C PHE A 93 -4.67 -4.89 -28.84
N ARG A 94 -3.49 -4.98 -29.47
CA ARG A 94 -3.22 -6.12 -30.34
C ARG A 94 -3.01 -7.38 -29.48
N THR A 95 -3.31 -8.52 -30.08
CA THR A 95 -3.15 -9.82 -29.43
C THR A 95 -1.75 -9.97 -28.82
N GLY A 96 -1.70 -10.27 -27.51
CA GLY A 96 -0.46 -10.49 -26.75
C GLY A 96 0.14 -9.23 -26.12
N GLU A 97 -0.19 -8.02 -26.60
CA GLU A 97 0.33 -6.76 -26.03
C GLU A 97 -0.08 -6.54 -24.55
N PRO A 98 -1.33 -6.83 -24.10
CA PRO A 98 -1.69 -6.68 -22.69
C PRO A 98 -0.86 -7.57 -21.76
N GLN A 99 -0.58 -8.81 -22.18
CA GLN A 99 0.20 -9.76 -21.39
C GLN A 99 1.66 -9.33 -21.31
N GLN A 100 2.22 -8.89 -22.43
CA GLN A 100 3.57 -8.34 -22.49
C GLN A 100 3.68 -7.10 -21.58
N TYR A 101 2.71 -6.20 -21.64
CA TYR A 101 2.67 -5.03 -20.78
C TYR A 101 2.68 -5.39 -19.30
N LEU A 102 1.90 -6.39 -18.87
CA LEU A 102 1.91 -6.82 -17.46
C LEU A 102 3.25 -7.41 -17.02
N MET A 103 3.91 -8.19 -17.88
CA MET A 103 5.24 -8.73 -17.60
C MET A 103 6.29 -7.62 -17.45
N GLU A 104 6.26 -6.63 -18.35
CA GLU A 104 7.12 -5.46 -18.30
C GLU A 104 6.83 -4.61 -17.07
N LEU A 105 5.56 -4.30 -16.82
CA LEU A 105 5.09 -3.53 -15.66
C LEU A 105 5.56 -4.15 -14.34
N HIS A 106 5.42 -5.46 -14.16
CA HIS A 106 5.92 -6.16 -12.99
C HIS A 106 7.44 -5.96 -12.83
N SER A 107 8.21 -6.17 -13.91
CA SER A 107 9.66 -5.94 -13.90
C SER A 107 10.02 -4.48 -13.57
N HIS A 108 9.22 -3.51 -14.05
CA HIS A 108 9.46 -2.09 -13.85
C HIS A 108 9.18 -1.67 -12.41
N ILE A 109 8.12 -2.21 -11.80
CA ILE A 109 7.79 -1.97 -10.38
C ILE A 109 8.91 -2.50 -9.48
N LEU A 110 9.51 -3.64 -9.80
CA LEU A 110 10.64 -4.17 -9.03
C LEU A 110 11.90 -3.30 -9.14
N ARG A 111 12.08 -2.56 -10.25
CA ARG A 111 13.21 -1.64 -10.44
C ARG A 111 12.95 -0.25 -9.86
N CYS A 112 11.80 0.34 -10.16
CA CYS A 112 11.48 1.75 -9.93
C CYS A 112 10.48 2.00 -8.78
N GLY A 113 9.77 0.98 -8.30
CA GLY A 113 8.51 1.14 -7.55
C GLY A 113 8.58 1.85 -6.19
N ARG A 114 9.77 1.96 -5.57
CA ARG A 114 9.92 2.72 -4.31
C ARG A 114 11.31 3.30 -4.07
N ALA A 115 12.36 2.70 -4.64
CA ALA A 115 13.74 3.06 -4.35
C ALA A 115 14.23 4.34 -5.08
N GLU A 116 13.54 4.78 -6.14
CA GLU A 116 13.91 5.97 -6.92
C GLU A 116 12.93 7.16 -6.73
N SER A 117 11.85 6.97 -5.99
CA SER A 117 10.87 8.02 -5.66
C SER A 117 11.44 8.93 -4.57
N ALA A 118 12.15 9.98 -4.98
CA ALA A 118 12.47 11.10 -4.09
C ALA A 118 11.18 11.61 -3.40
N PRO A 119 11.27 12.24 -2.21
CA PRO A 119 10.13 12.90 -1.58
C PRO A 119 9.42 13.81 -2.59
N GLY A 120 8.11 13.63 -2.77
CA GLY A 120 7.32 14.38 -3.76
C GLY A 120 7.19 13.72 -5.15
N LYS A 121 7.49 12.42 -5.31
CA LYS A 121 7.29 11.69 -6.56
C LYS A 121 6.35 10.50 -6.39
N ASP A 122 5.55 10.26 -7.43
CA ASP A 122 4.69 9.09 -7.52
C ASP A 122 5.50 7.79 -7.46
N GLY A 123 4.99 6.79 -6.74
CA GLY A 123 5.62 5.47 -6.59
C GLY A 123 4.59 4.34 -6.57
N TYR A 124 5.04 3.11 -6.82
CA TYR A 124 4.20 1.91 -6.87
C TYR A 124 4.80 0.77 -6.05
N GLN A 125 4.05 0.25 -5.09
CA GLN A 125 4.41 -0.97 -4.36
C GLN A 125 3.58 -2.15 -4.86
N LEU A 126 4.23 -3.24 -5.26
CA LEU A 126 3.58 -4.51 -5.52
C LEU A 126 3.01 -5.09 -4.22
N VAL A 127 1.71 -5.44 -4.23
CA VAL A 127 1.00 -6.06 -3.10
C VAL A 127 0.80 -7.55 -3.34
N SER A 128 0.28 -7.91 -4.52
CA SER A 128 -0.05 -9.29 -4.87
C SER A 128 0.04 -9.50 -6.39
N THR A 129 0.12 -10.76 -6.79
CA THR A 129 0.00 -11.20 -8.18
C THR A 129 -1.03 -12.33 -8.26
N ASN A 130 -1.60 -12.56 -9.44
CA ASN A 130 -2.57 -13.62 -9.73
C ASN A 130 -3.89 -13.52 -8.94
N THR A 131 -4.37 -12.30 -8.67
CA THR A 131 -5.71 -12.05 -8.13
C THR A 131 -6.77 -12.17 -9.23
N GLY A 132 -7.70 -13.12 -9.11
CA GLY A 132 -8.82 -13.32 -10.05
C GLY A 132 -8.43 -14.04 -11.34
N THR A 133 -7.40 -13.57 -12.05
CA THR A 133 -6.87 -14.18 -13.28
C THR A 133 -5.34 -14.30 -13.23
N PRO A 134 -4.73 -15.36 -13.82
CA PRO A 134 -3.27 -15.49 -13.90
C PRO A 134 -2.60 -14.27 -14.56
N GLY A 135 -1.48 -13.83 -13.99
CA GLY A 135 -0.71 -12.68 -14.46
C GLY A 135 -1.28 -11.32 -14.05
N SER A 136 -2.42 -11.27 -13.36
CA SER A 136 -2.89 -10.01 -12.78
C SER A 136 -1.95 -9.53 -11.66
N ILE A 137 -1.97 -8.24 -11.40
CA ILE A 137 -1.16 -7.61 -10.36
C ILE A 137 -2.02 -6.66 -9.54
N VAL A 138 -1.71 -6.57 -8.25
CA VAL A 138 -2.32 -5.62 -7.33
C VAL A 138 -1.24 -4.74 -6.75
N LEU A 139 -1.41 -3.43 -6.86
CA LEU A 139 -0.43 -2.41 -6.53
C LEU A 139 -1.02 -1.39 -5.56
N LEU A 140 -0.16 -0.80 -4.73
CA LEU A 140 -0.42 0.48 -4.09
C LEU A 140 0.33 1.57 -4.86
N ARG A 141 -0.38 2.61 -5.26
CA ARG A 141 0.20 3.85 -5.75
C ARG A 141 0.26 4.85 -4.60
N TYR A 142 1.42 5.48 -4.45
CA TYR A 142 1.66 6.61 -3.57
C TYR A 142 1.83 7.84 -4.44
N ALA A 143 0.96 8.82 -4.30
CA ALA A 143 1.01 10.06 -5.06
C ALA A 143 1.10 11.26 -4.13
N THR A 144 1.82 12.29 -4.54
CA THR A 144 1.87 13.55 -3.78
C THR A 144 0.84 14.51 -4.35
N GLU A 145 -0.15 14.90 -3.56
CA GLU A 145 -1.16 15.89 -3.97
C GLU A 145 -0.58 17.31 -3.99
N GLU A 146 -1.24 18.21 -4.73
CA GLU A 146 -1.00 19.64 -4.65
C GLU A 146 -1.25 20.11 -3.21
N GLY A 147 -0.18 20.31 -2.44
CA GLY A 147 -0.24 20.55 -0.99
C GLY A 147 0.63 19.60 -0.15
N GLY A 148 1.29 18.62 -0.78
CA GLY A 148 2.25 17.74 -0.10
C GLY A 148 1.62 16.61 0.73
N GLY A 149 0.29 16.43 0.64
CA GLY A 149 -0.40 15.26 1.16
C GLY A 149 -0.04 14.01 0.34
N GLU A 150 0.13 12.88 1.01
CA GLU A 150 0.33 11.60 0.33
C GLU A 150 -1.02 10.91 0.14
N LYS A 151 -1.42 10.73 -1.11
CA LYS A 151 -2.60 9.97 -1.49
C LYS A 151 -2.19 8.55 -1.82
N VAL A 152 -2.83 7.59 -1.16
CA VAL A 152 -2.66 6.17 -1.46
C VAL A 152 -3.84 5.69 -2.29
N SER A 153 -3.57 4.99 -3.38
CA SER A 153 -4.60 4.32 -4.19
C SER A 153 -4.23 2.85 -4.38
N ALA A 154 -5.21 1.96 -4.32
CA ALA A 154 -5.02 0.55 -4.67
C ALA A 154 -5.43 0.34 -6.12
N ILE A 155 -4.70 -0.50 -6.86
CA ILE A 155 -4.95 -0.76 -8.29
C ILE A 155 -4.78 -2.24 -8.59
N LEU A 156 -5.79 -2.87 -9.17
CA LEU A 156 -5.72 -4.20 -9.79
C LEU A 156 -5.64 -4.03 -11.31
N ILE A 157 -4.76 -4.80 -11.95
CA ILE A 157 -4.56 -4.76 -13.40
C ILE A 157 -4.43 -6.18 -13.92
N ALA A 158 -5.13 -6.49 -15.01
CA ALA A 158 -5.02 -7.78 -15.66
C ALA A 158 -5.25 -7.71 -17.17
N ALA A 159 -4.80 -8.76 -17.84
CA ALA A 159 -5.01 -8.97 -19.26
C ALA A 159 -6.10 -10.03 -19.44
N VAL A 160 -7.05 -9.74 -20.32
CA VAL A 160 -8.18 -10.61 -20.65
C VAL A 160 -8.33 -10.66 -22.16
N GLY A 161 -7.76 -11.68 -22.79
CA GLY A 161 -7.67 -11.75 -24.25
C GLY A 161 -6.86 -10.60 -24.83
N ASP A 162 -7.48 -9.80 -25.70
CA ASP A 162 -6.93 -8.57 -26.29
C ASP A 162 -7.21 -7.32 -25.44
N HIS A 163 -7.73 -7.45 -24.22
CA HIS A 163 -8.06 -6.33 -23.34
C HIS A 163 -7.11 -6.21 -22.15
N LEU A 164 -6.78 -4.98 -21.78
CA LEU A 164 -6.22 -4.62 -20.49
C LEU A 164 -7.33 -4.05 -19.62
N ILE A 165 -7.56 -4.65 -18.47
CA ILE A 165 -8.55 -4.22 -17.48
C ILE A 165 -7.80 -3.70 -16.28
N ALA A 166 -8.14 -2.49 -15.83
CA ALA A 166 -7.63 -1.96 -14.57
C ALA A 166 -8.76 -1.42 -13.71
N VAL A 167 -8.71 -1.70 -12.41
CA VAL A 167 -9.65 -1.20 -11.40
C VAL A 167 -8.85 -0.53 -10.30
N ALA A 168 -9.19 0.71 -9.95
CA ALA A 168 -8.54 1.44 -8.88
C ALA A 168 -9.53 1.96 -7.84
N GLU A 169 -9.08 2.01 -6.60
CA GLU A 169 -9.73 2.72 -5.50
C GLU A 169 -8.81 3.84 -5.05
N SER A 170 -9.33 5.07 -5.02
CA SER A 170 -8.51 6.29 -4.89
C SER A 170 -8.74 7.09 -3.62
N THR A 171 -9.57 6.62 -2.68
CA THR A 171 -9.92 7.33 -1.45
C THR A 171 -9.09 6.86 -0.26
N ALA A 172 -8.85 5.54 -0.13
CA ALA A 172 -8.24 4.95 1.06
C ALA A 172 -7.04 4.03 0.78
N GLY A 173 -6.81 3.62 -0.46
CA GLY A 173 -5.87 2.55 -0.79
C GLY A 173 -6.37 1.17 -0.35
N ASP A 174 -7.69 0.95 -0.36
CA ASP A 174 -8.30 -0.29 0.14
C ASP A 174 -8.13 -1.43 -0.87
N VAL A 175 -7.12 -2.26 -0.63
CA VAL A 175 -6.80 -3.44 -1.45
C VAL A 175 -7.94 -4.46 -1.47
N THR A 176 -8.72 -4.57 -0.39
CA THR A 176 -9.84 -5.50 -0.31
C THR A 176 -10.95 -5.07 -1.26
N MET A 177 -11.27 -3.78 -1.27
CA MET A 177 -12.25 -3.19 -2.18
C MET A 177 -11.86 -3.40 -3.64
N VAL A 178 -10.60 -3.13 -3.97
CA VAL A 178 -10.07 -3.29 -5.33
C VAL A 178 -10.06 -4.75 -5.77
N ASN A 179 -9.73 -5.69 -4.88
CA ASN A 179 -9.78 -7.11 -5.20
C ASN A 179 -11.21 -7.55 -5.54
N GLU A 180 -12.19 -7.14 -4.74
CA GLU A 180 -13.57 -7.52 -4.94
C GLU A 180 -14.16 -6.95 -6.23
N ILE A 181 -14.02 -5.64 -6.45
CA ILE A 181 -14.56 -4.98 -7.65
C ILE A 181 -13.77 -5.37 -8.89
N GLY A 182 -12.45 -5.53 -8.76
CA GLY A 182 -11.57 -6.04 -9.81
C GLY A 182 -12.01 -7.41 -10.29
N ASP A 183 -12.30 -8.34 -9.38
CA ASP A 183 -12.79 -9.68 -9.72
C ASP A 183 -14.13 -9.64 -10.47
N ARG A 184 -15.06 -8.73 -10.10
CA ARG A 184 -16.29 -8.48 -10.88
C ARG A 184 -15.96 -7.98 -12.30
N ALA A 185 -15.04 -7.03 -12.44
CA ALA A 185 -14.63 -6.48 -13.73
C ALA A 185 -14.00 -7.54 -14.64
N LEU A 186 -13.15 -8.40 -14.07
CA LEU A 186 -12.52 -9.49 -14.80
C LEU A 186 -13.54 -10.51 -15.30
N ARG A 187 -14.45 -10.96 -14.44
CA ARG A 187 -15.55 -11.87 -14.86
C ARG A 187 -16.38 -11.27 -16.00
N LYS A 188 -16.72 -9.99 -15.87
CA LYS A 188 -17.48 -9.25 -16.87
C LYS A 188 -16.73 -9.12 -18.19
N ALA A 189 -15.41 -9.00 -18.13
CA ALA A 189 -14.55 -8.98 -19.31
C ALA A 189 -14.43 -10.35 -20.03
N GLY A 190 -15.10 -11.38 -19.54
CA GLY A 190 -14.92 -12.74 -20.05
C GLY A 190 -13.55 -13.29 -19.70
N ALA A 191 -12.87 -12.73 -18.68
CA ALA A 191 -11.85 -13.50 -18.00
C ALA A 191 -12.57 -14.78 -17.59
N PRO A 192 -11.98 -15.95 -17.86
CA PRO A 192 -12.56 -17.16 -17.34
C PRO A 192 -12.83 -16.85 -15.87
N THR A 193 -14.12 -16.87 -15.48
CA THR A 193 -14.44 -17.12 -14.09
C THR A 193 -13.51 -18.25 -13.75
N ALA A 194 -12.86 -18.17 -12.60
CA ALA A 194 -12.69 -19.43 -11.94
C ALA A 194 -14.12 -19.98 -11.74
N ASP A 195 -14.68 -20.68 -12.76
CA ASP A 195 -15.08 -22.07 -12.55
C ASP A 195 -14.02 -22.54 -11.57
N ALA A 196 -14.43 -22.88 -10.35
CA ALA A 196 -13.55 -23.62 -9.45
C ALA A 196 -12.74 -24.51 -10.38
N PRO A 197 -11.42 -24.33 -10.49
CA PRO A 197 -10.70 -24.85 -11.65
C PRO A 197 -11.00 -26.37 -11.75
N PRO A 198 -10.63 -27.15 -12.78
CA PRO A 198 -10.21 -28.52 -12.40
C PRO A 198 -9.23 -28.27 -11.27
N ALA A 199 -9.56 -28.71 -10.05
CA ALA A 199 -9.37 -27.93 -8.82
C ALA A 199 -7.94 -27.45 -8.55
N PRO A 200 -7.52 -26.28 -9.00
CA PRO A 200 -6.40 -26.19 -9.98
C PRO A 200 -5.88 -27.60 -10.48
N SER A 201 -4.81 -27.75 -11.24
CA SER A 201 -3.89 -28.67 -10.57
C SER A 201 -3.47 -27.73 -9.47
N VAL A 202 -4.10 -27.75 -8.25
CA VAL A 202 -3.57 -26.92 -7.12
C VAL A 202 -2.12 -27.13 -7.33
N ASP A 203 -1.39 -26.05 -7.64
CA ASP A 203 0.02 -26.22 -7.76
C ASP A 203 0.40 -26.47 -6.32
N THR A 204 0.32 -27.77 -6.00
CA THR A 204 0.58 -28.36 -4.72
C THR A 204 2.08 -28.38 -4.57
N SER A 205 2.82 -27.87 -5.57
CA SER A 205 4.13 -27.32 -5.39
C SER A 205 4.09 -26.36 -4.22
N TRP A 206 5.13 -26.53 -3.45
CA TRP A 206 5.33 -25.78 -2.24
C TRP A 206 5.96 -24.46 -2.67
N LEU A 207 5.23 -23.37 -2.44
CA LEU A 207 5.70 -22.02 -2.69
C LEU A 207 6.26 -21.43 -1.40
N THR A 208 7.31 -20.64 -1.49
CA THR A 208 7.91 -19.98 -0.34
C THR A 208 7.20 -18.67 -0.03
N TYR A 209 6.85 -18.48 1.23
CA TYR A 209 6.21 -17.27 1.77
C TYR A 209 6.99 -16.72 2.95
N SER A 210 6.88 -15.41 3.15
CA SER A 210 7.30 -14.75 4.39
C SER A 210 6.24 -14.98 5.48
N VAL A 211 6.68 -15.15 6.73
CA VAL A 211 5.75 -15.24 7.86
C VAL A 211 4.93 -13.94 7.99
N SER A 212 3.67 -14.05 8.41
CA SER A 212 2.74 -12.90 8.51
C SER A 212 2.69 -12.27 9.90
N GLY A 213 3.25 -12.94 10.91
CA GLY A 213 3.26 -12.44 12.28
C GLY A 213 4.28 -13.15 13.15
N ILE A 214 4.74 -12.45 14.18
CA ILE A 214 5.65 -12.95 15.20
C ILE A 214 5.09 -12.54 16.54
N SER A 215 4.75 -13.52 17.36
CA SER A 215 4.09 -13.32 18.65
C SER A 215 5.09 -13.00 19.77
N ALA A 216 6.28 -13.59 19.71
CA ALA A 216 7.34 -13.34 20.67
C ALA A 216 8.73 -13.54 20.04
N VAL A 217 9.72 -12.83 20.59
CA VAL A 217 11.13 -13.00 20.26
C VAL A 217 11.91 -13.14 21.56
N ARG A 218 12.62 -14.27 21.69
CA ARG A 218 13.36 -14.64 22.89
C ARG A 218 14.82 -14.84 22.55
N LEU A 219 15.70 -14.51 23.49
CA LEU A 219 17.14 -14.64 23.36
C LEU A 219 17.63 -15.63 24.42
N SER A 220 18.40 -16.61 23.97
CA SER A 220 19.14 -17.54 24.85
C SER A 220 20.08 -16.80 25.81
N GLU A 221 20.43 -17.46 26.92
CA GLU A 221 21.28 -16.88 27.96
C GLU A 221 22.67 -16.47 27.47
N ASP A 222 23.25 -17.22 26.53
CA ASP A 222 24.55 -16.90 25.92
C ASP A 222 24.45 -15.77 24.87
N GLY A 223 23.24 -15.32 24.56
CA GLY A 223 22.93 -14.26 23.61
C GLY A 223 23.11 -14.67 22.15
N ARG A 224 23.27 -15.96 21.81
CA ARG A 224 23.65 -16.41 20.47
C ARG A 224 22.54 -17.12 19.70
N VAL A 225 21.43 -17.44 20.33
CA VAL A 225 20.25 -18.03 19.69
C VAL A 225 19.04 -17.13 19.93
N LEU A 226 18.39 -16.71 18.85
CA LEU A 226 17.09 -16.07 18.88
C LEU A 226 16.01 -17.09 18.56
N THR A 227 15.03 -17.25 19.44
CA THR A 227 13.83 -18.05 19.19
C THR A 227 12.69 -17.12 18.85
N LEU A 228 12.14 -17.23 17.64
CA LEU A 228 11.02 -16.42 17.16
C LEU A 228 9.78 -17.30 17.06
N ASP A 229 8.70 -16.89 17.73
CA ASP A 229 7.43 -17.61 17.73
C ASP A 229 6.58 -17.09 16.55
N ALA A 230 6.79 -17.70 15.38
CA ALA A 230 6.19 -17.29 14.12
C ALA A 230 4.76 -17.83 13.96
N SER A 231 3.85 -16.98 13.50
CA SER A 231 2.48 -17.34 13.17
C SER A 231 2.40 -17.86 11.74
N LEU A 232 2.02 -19.12 11.57
CA LEU A 232 1.87 -19.79 10.28
C LEU A 232 0.42 -20.21 10.04
N PRO A 233 -0.03 -20.26 8.78
CA PRO A 233 -1.29 -20.93 8.45
C PRO A 233 -1.24 -22.41 8.84
N GLY A 234 -2.37 -22.92 9.32
CA GLY A 234 -2.54 -24.31 9.78
C GLY A 234 -3.95 -24.85 9.53
N GLY A 235 -4.22 -26.04 10.07
CA GLY A 235 -5.52 -26.72 10.02
C GLY A 235 -5.66 -27.80 8.95
N ALA A 236 -4.80 -27.84 7.93
CA ALA A 236 -4.77 -28.89 6.91
C ALA A 236 -3.34 -29.22 6.44
N ASP A 237 -3.15 -30.44 5.94
CA ASP A 237 -1.89 -30.90 5.35
C ASP A 237 -1.57 -30.14 4.06
N GLY A 238 -0.55 -29.28 4.11
CA GLY A 238 -0.21 -28.35 3.02
C GLY A 238 -0.19 -26.89 3.42
N CYS A 239 -0.64 -26.56 4.63
CA CYS A 239 -0.72 -25.19 5.09
C CYS A 239 0.63 -24.55 5.37
N ALA A 240 1.53 -25.27 6.04
CA ALA A 240 2.88 -24.80 6.24
C ALA A 240 3.84 -25.98 6.42
N ARG A 241 5.05 -25.85 5.90
CA ARG A 241 6.20 -26.68 6.26
C ARG A 241 7.49 -25.88 6.12
N GLY A 242 8.58 -26.45 6.60
CA GLY A 242 9.92 -25.94 6.31
C GLY A 242 10.11 -24.50 6.76
N LEU A 243 9.54 -24.12 7.92
CA LEU A 243 9.86 -22.84 8.54
C LEU A 243 11.37 -22.78 8.77
N THR A 244 12.00 -21.77 8.18
CA THR A 244 13.42 -21.51 8.30
C THR A 244 13.62 -20.07 8.72
N GLY A 245 14.62 -19.84 9.55
CA GLY A 245 15.06 -18.51 9.92
C GLY A 245 16.53 -18.34 9.58
N ARG A 246 16.84 -17.27 8.85
CA ARG A 246 18.20 -16.98 8.38
C ARG A 246 18.63 -15.60 8.84
N LEU A 247 19.83 -15.53 9.42
CA LEU A 247 20.53 -14.27 9.60
C LEU A 247 21.02 -13.77 8.23
N GLU A 248 20.51 -12.63 7.78
CA GLU A 248 20.94 -12.01 6.52
C GLU A 248 22.16 -11.10 6.73
N SER A 249 22.10 -10.25 7.74
CA SER A 249 23.19 -9.33 8.08
C SER A 249 23.30 -9.14 9.59
N MET A 250 24.53 -8.90 10.04
CA MET A 250 24.81 -8.50 11.42
C MET A 250 25.63 -7.21 11.41
N GLU A 251 24.92 -6.09 11.57
CA GLU A 251 25.46 -4.75 11.54
C GLU A 251 25.84 -4.28 12.95
N PRO A 252 26.51 -3.12 13.12
CA PRO A 252 26.89 -2.64 14.44
C PRO A 252 25.70 -2.39 15.37
N LYS A 253 24.57 -1.91 14.84
CA LYS A 253 23.39 -1.49 15.61
C LYS A 253 22.17 -2.40 15.45
N LEU A 254 22.11 -3.23 14.42
CA LEU A 254 20.97 -4.10 14.14
C LEU A 254 21.41 -5.41 13.50
N ILE A 255 20.56 -6.41 13.55
CA ILE A 255 20.65 -7.61 12.73
C ILE A 255 19.41 -7.74 11.85
N ARG A 256 19.56 -8.35 10.67
CA ARG A 256 18.45 -8.65 9.76
C ARG A 256 18.20 -10.15 9.73
N ILE A 257 16.95 -10.53 9.94
CA ILE A 257 16.49 -11.91 9.91
C ILE A 257 15.42 -12.06 8.84
N ASP A 258 15.56 -13.08 8.01
CA ASP A 258 14.57 -13.52 7.03
C ASP A 258 13.95 -14.83 7.53
N LEU A 259 12.63 -14.83 7.75
CA LEU A 259 11.83 -15.97 8.15
C LEU A 259 10.92 -16.37 7.00
N ARG A 260 11.09 -17.61 6.53
CA ARG A 260 10.34 -18.17 5.41
C ARG A 260 9.77 -19.53 5.73
N PHE A 261 8.60 -19.81 5.19
CA PHE A 261 7.99 -21.13 5.21
C PHE A 261 7.49 -21.48 3.82
N GLU A 262 7.23 -22.75 3.60
CA GLU A 262 6.58 -23.19 2.38
C GLU A 262 5.11 -23.47 2.64
N SER A 263 4.25 -23.10 1.68
CA SER A 263 2.84 -23.47 1.66
C SER A 263 2.40 -23.82 0.25
N ARG A 264 1.46 -24.74 0.16
CA ARG A 264 0.73 -25.02 -1.08
C ARG A 264 -0.76 -24.67 -0.99
N LEU A 265 -1.22 -24.27 0.20
CA LEU A 265 -2.62 -23.94 0.48
C LEU A 265 -2.81 -22.49 0.93
N ALA A 266 -1.74 -21.73 1.21
CA ALA A 266 -1.86 -20.33 1.66
C ALA A 266 -2.52 -19.39 0.65
N GLY A 267 -2.37 -19.67 -0.66
CA GLY A 267 -3.06 -18.94 -1.73
C GLY A 267 -4.46 -19.47 -2.06
N VAL A 268 -4.90 -20.55 -1.40
CA VAL A 268 -6.22 -21.17 -1.62
C VAL A 268 -7.20 -20.57 -0.61
N SER A 269 -8.30 -20.01 -1.11
CA SER A 269 -9.37 -19.47 -0.25
C SER A 269 -9.87 -20.54 0.73
N ASN A 270 -9.87 -20.23 2.03
CA ASN A 270 -10.18 -21.16 3.14
C ASN A 270 -9.30 -22.43 3.18
N GLY A 271 -8.16 -22.47 2.47
CA GLY A 271 -7.27 -23.63 2.46
C GLY A 271 -6.59 -23.89 3.79
N CYS A 272 -6.41 -22.84 4.60
CA CYS A 272 -5.80 -22.88 5.92
C CYS A 272 -6.63 -22.09 6.93
N PRO A 273 -7.66 -22.72 7.52
CA PRO A 273 -8.62 -22.03 8.38
C PRO A 273 -8.08 -21.67 9.77
N GLN A 274 -6.89 -22.16 10.13
CA GLN A 274 -6.30 -21.96 11.44
C GLN A 274 -4.95 -21.23 11.35
N GLN A 275 -4.52 -20.68 12.47
CA GLN A 275 -3.16 -20.18 12.67
C GLN A 275 -2.50 -21.05 13.72
N VAL A 276 -1.24 -21.40 13.50
CA VAL A 276 -0.39 -22.15 14.44
C VAL A 276 0.85 -21.34 14.74
N ILE A 277 1.28 -21.34 16.00
CA ILE A 277 2.52 -20.70 16.41
C ILE A 277 3.63 -21.75 16.37
N VAL A 278 4.67 -21.50 15.60
CA VAL A 278 5.82 -22.39 15.44
C VAL A 278 7.09 -21.64 15.83
N PRO A 279 7.86 -22.15 16.82
CA PRO A 279 9.14 -21.56 17.16
C PRO A 279 10.17 -21.85 16.07
N VAL A 280 11.01 -20.87 15.76
CA VAL A 280 12.19 -21.03 14.90
C VAL A 280 13.41 -20.40 15.54
N ASP A 281 14.51 -21.15 15.56
CA ASP A 281 15.77 -20.70 16.10
C ASP A 281 16.66 -20.11 15.00
N VAL A 282 17.24 -18.95 15.29
CA VAL A 282 18.23 -18.27 14.45
C VAL A 282 19.52 -18.14 15.22
N HIS A 283 20.56 -18.82 14.75
CA HIS A 283 21.89 -18.80 15.34
C HIS A 283 22.68 -17.57 14.90
N LEU A 284 23.26 -16.88 15.88
CA LEU A 284 24.07 -15.69 15.69
C LEU A 284 25.56 -16.05 15.83
N PRO A 285 26.44 -15.52 14.95
CA PRO A 285 27.87 -15.79 15.01
C PRO A 285 28.55 -15.21 16.26
N LYS A 286 27.93 -14.21 16.89
CA LYS A 286 28.35 -13.58 18.15
C LYS A 286 27.10 -13.15 18.94
N PRO A 287 27.23 -12.89 20.26
CA PRO A 287 26.09 -12.48 21.05
C PRO A 287 25.40 -11.23 20.47
N LEU A 288 24.07 -11.18 20.56
CA LEU A 288 23.26 -10.07 20.05
C LEU A 288 23.77 -8.71 20.58
N GLY A 289 24.04 -8.65 21.88
CA GLY A 289 24.51 -7.44 22.56
C GLY A 289 23.44 -6.35 22.56
N LYS A 290 23.82 -5.12 22.19
CA LYS A 290 22.92 -3.96 22.12
C LYS A 290 22.24 -3.79 20.75
N ARG A 291 22.19 -4.84 19.93
CA ARG A 291 21.64 -4.77 18.57
C ARG A 291 20.14 -4.99 18.60
N ASP A 292 19.44 -4.19 17.81
CA ASP A 292 18.02 -4.43 17.51
C ASP A 292 17.88 -5.57 16.48
N VAL A 293 16.71 -6.21 16.45
CA VAL A 293 16.41 -7.33 15.54
C VAL A 293 15.35 -6.89 14.55
N TYR A 294 15.67 -6.91 13.25
CA TYR A 294 14.75 -6.54 12.18
C TYR A 294 14.37 -7.77 11.36
N VAL A 295 13.09 -8.15 11.38
CA VAL A 295 12.60 -9.39 10.78
C VAL A 295 11.73 -9.09 9.56
N ASN A 296 12.01 -9.77 8.43
CA ASN A 296 11.28 -9.65 7.16
C ASN A 296 11.03 -8.22 6.72
N MET A 297 11.96 -7.31 7.01
CA MET A 297 11.86 -5.88 6.72
C MET A 297 10.58 -5.20 7.26
N SER A 298 9.90 -5.81 8.22
CA SER A 298 8.57 -5.37 8.68
C SER A 298 8.50 -5.16 10.19
N TRP A 299 9.25 -5.95 10.96
CA TRP A 299 9.15 -5.92 12.42
C TRP A 299 10.51 -5.66 13.06
N LEU A 300 10.57 -4.61 13.87
CA LEU A 300 11.76 -4.24 14.61
C LEU A 300 11.55 -4.54 16.10
N TYR A 301 12.55 -5.17 16.72
CA TYR A 301 12.54 -5.57 18.12
C TYR A 301 13.80 -5.10 18.82
N THR A 302 13.69 -4.87 20.12
CA THR A 302 14.84 -4.53 20.98
C THR A 302 14.78 -5.29 22.29
N LEU A 303 15.94 -5.44 22.93
CA LEU A 303 16.04 -6.12 24.21
C LEU A 303 15.29 -5.30 25.27
N ASP A 304 14.33 -5.94 25.93
CA ASP A 304 13.51 -5.32 26.97
C ASP A 304 14.00 -5.73 28.36
N SER A 305 14.14 -7.04 28.55
CA SER A 305 14.64 -7.66 29.77
C SER A 305 15.55 -8.85 29.40
N PRO A 306 16.31 -9.43 30.34
CA PRO A 306 17.19 -10.55 30.04
C PRO A 306 16.45 -11.68 29.32
N GLY A 307 16.88 -11.98 28.08
CA GLY A 307 16.31 -13.04 27.26
C GLY A 307 14.97 -12.72 26.57
N VAL A 308 14.40 -11.53 26.75
CA VAL A 308 13.11 -11.16 26.14
C VAL A 308 13.25 -9.88 25.33
N LEU A 309 12.79 -9.94 24.08
CA LEU A 309 12.76 -8.79 23.19
C LEU A 309 11.31 -8.28 23.05
N ARG A 310 11.15 -6.96 23.14
CA ARG A 310 9.87 -6.29 22.84
C ARG A 310 9.85 -5.80 21.41
N ARG A 311 8.64 -5.74 20.83
CA ARG A 311 8.43 -5.05 19.55
C ARG A 311 8.59 -3.55 19.75
N CYS A 312 9.21 -2.89 18.79
CA CYS A 312 9.39 -1.45 18.80
C CYS A 312 8.11 -0.76 18.31
N GLY A 313 7.80 0.40 18.91
CA GLY A 313 6.65 1.21 18.53
C GLY A 313 6.93 2.07 17.30
N GLU A 314 5.98 2.95 16.96
CA GLU A 314 6.07 3.85 15.80
C GLU A 314 7.27 4.81 15.87
N LEU A 315 7.68 5.16 17.10
CA LEU A 315 8.86 5.97 17.39
C LEU A 315 10.20 5.22 17.28
N GLY A 316 10.17 3.93 16.95
CA GLY A 316 11.34 3.05 16.93
C GLY A 316 11.65 2.43 18.28
N CYS A 317 12.82 1.81 18.38
CA CYS A 317 13.20 1.02 19.57
C CYS A 317 13.71 1.86 20.73
N HIS A 318 14.36 2.98 20.39
CA HIS A 318 15.05 3.86 21.33
C HIS A 318 14.55 5.29 21.15
N PRO A 319 13.26 5.58 21.47
CA PRO A 319 12.78 6.96 21.50
C PRO A 319 13.64 7.79 22.47
N ALA A 320 13.80 9.07 22.16
CA ALA A 320 14.51 10.00 23.01
C ALA A 320 13.66 10.21 24.25
N PRO A 321 14.26 10.23 25.45
CA PRO A 321 13.50 10.54 26.64
C PRO A 321 12.82 11.90 26.50
N THR A 322 11.63 12.04 27.08
CA THR A 322 10.98 13.35 27.23
C THR A 322 11.90 14.29 28.00
N GLY A 323 12.14 15.47 27.46
CA GLY A 323 12.97 16.49 28.12
C GLY A 323 13.27 17.66 27.20
N CYS A 324 13.95 18.67 27.73
CA CYS A 324 14.23 19.90 27.01
C CYS A 324 15.43 19.79 26.06
N THR A 325 15.34 18.88 25.10
CA THR A 325 16.41 18.60 24.12
C THR A 325 15.85 18.59 22.70
N LYS A 326 16.70 18.93 21.72
CA LYS A 326 16.31 18.97 20.30
C LYS A 326 15.76 17.62 19.81
N ASP A 327 16.35 16.51 20.24
CA ASP A 327 15.91 15.17 19.81
C ASP A 327 14.53 14.83 20.37
N SER A 328 14.24 15.25 21.60
CA SER A 328 12.93 15.09 22.23
C SER A 328 11.86 15.94 21.56
N TYR A 329 12.20 17.18 21.18
CA TYR A 329 11.30 18.07 20.44
C TYR A 329 11.03 17.58 19.03
N TYR A 330 12.06 17.05 18.36
CA TYR A 330 11.92 16.43 17.05
C TYR A 330 10.95 15.25 17.09
N GLN A 331 10.99 14.43 18.14
CA GLN A 331 10.02 13.33 18.31
C GLN A 331 8.62 13.86 18.58
N ALA A 332 8.46 14.82 19.49
CA ALA A 332 7.16 15.45 19.75
C ALA A 332 6.54 16.06 18.48
N ALA A 333 7.33 16.74 17.66
CA ALA A 333 6.87 17.33 16.40
C ALA A 333 6.48 16.26 15.36
N ARG A 334 7.16 15.10 15.35
CA ARG A 334 6.80 13.98 14.47
C ARG A 334 5.53 13.25 14.90
N ASP A 335 5.24 13.24 16.20
CA ASP A 335 4.06 12.60 16.78
C ASP A 335 2.82 13.52 16.76
N ALA A 336 3.01 14.81 16.53
CA ALA A 336 1.91 15.70 16.22
C ALA A 336 1.28 15.27 14.90
N ASP A 337 -0.05 15.34 14.80
CA ASP A 337 -0.81 15.10 13.57
C ASP A 337 -0.55 16.23 12.56
N THR A 338 0.68 16.26 12.05
CA THR A 338 1.22 17.31 11.18
C THR A 338 2.02 16.67 10.03
N PRO A 339 2.01 17.26 8.82
CA PRO A 339 2.75 16.70 7.68
C PRO A 339 4.25 16.56 7.95
N ARG A 340 4.89 15.54 7.35
CA ARG A 340 6.32 15.19 7.55
C ARG A 340 7.32 16.32 7.26
N HIS A 341 6.92 17.32 6.47
CA HIS A 341 7.75 18.48 6.10
C HIS A 341 7.44 19.75 6.92
N SER A 342 6.71 19.62 8.02
CA SER A 342 6.46 20.73 8.92
C SER A 342 7.76 21.20 9.58
N ARG A 343 7.93 22.52 9.71
CA ARG A 343 9.02 23.09 10.52
C ARG A 343 8.49 23.30 11.92
N TRP A 344 9.35 23.15 12.92
CA TRP A 344 8.96 23.33 14.31
C TRP A 344 9.97 24.22 15.02
N ASP A 345 9.45 25.06 15.92
CA ASP A 345 10.21 25.93 16.79
C ASP A 345 9.78 25.69 18.24
N ALA A 346 10.73 25.37 19.12
CA ALA A 346 10.45 25.25 20.54
C ALA A 346 10.23 26.64 21.16
N ARG A 347 9.11 26.81 21.87
CA ARG A 347 8.74 28.09 22.51
C ARG A 347 8.93 28.06 24.02
N GLY A 348 8.76 26.88 24.62
CA GLY A 348 8.94 26.70 26.06
C GLY A 348 9.05 25.21 26.40
N CYS A 349 9.89 24.90 27.39
CA CYS A 349 9.98 23.58 27.97
C CYS A 349 10.51 23.70 29.39
N ASP A 350 9.92 22.95 30.32
CA ASP A 350 10.41 22.82 31.71
C ASP A 350 10.70 21.37 32.10
N GLY A 351 10.58 20.44 31.16
CA GLY A 351 10.83 19.01 31.34
C GLY A 351 9.57 18.19 31.64
N GLU A 352 8.51 18.82 32.16
CA GLU A 352 7.18 18.19 32.29
C GLU A 352 6.24 18.64 31.16
N TRP A 353 6.41 19.87 30.68
CA TRP A 353 5.61 20.49 29.64
C TRP A 353 6.48 20.96 28.49
N LEU A 354 5.91 20.94 27.29
CA LEU A 354 6.56 21.40 26.07
C LEU A 354 5.57 22.20 25.22
N ILE A 355 6.07 23.28 24.63
CA ILE A 355 5.36 24.10 23.66
C ILE A 355 6.18 24.14 22.37
N LEU A 356 5.57 23.67 21.28
CA LEU A 356 6.14 23.77 19.93
C LEU A 356 5.21 24.61 19.06
N ASP A 357 5.77 25.55 18.32
CA ASP A 357 5.09 26.16 17.17
C ASP A 357 5.45 25.29 15.96
N ILE A 358 4.46 24.67 15.33
CA ILE A 358 4.62 23.80 14.15
C ILE A 358 3.97 24.47 12.95
N SER A 359 4.80 24.83 11.97
CA SER A 359 4.37 25.43 10.71
C SER A 359 4.27 24.36 9.62
N ILE A 360 3.07 24.25 9.06
CA ILE A 360 2.81 23.36 7.94
C ILE A 360 3.16 24.14 6.67
N GLY A 361 4.20 23.72 5.95
CA GLY A 361 4.70 24.39 4.75
C GLY A 361 3.71 24.43 3.57
N ALA A 362 2.56 23.80 3.69
CA ALA A 362 1.42 23.92 2.78
C ALA A 362 0.52 25.07 3.24
N GLY A 363 0.94 26.31 2.98
CA GLY A 363 0.03 27.46 3.03
C GLY A 363 -0.93 27.46 1.83
N PRO A 364 -2.07 28.18 1.91
CA PRO A 364 -2.90 28.38 0.72
C PRO A 364 -2.07 28.98 -0.43
N VAL A 365 -2.42 28.64 -1.68
CA VAL A 365 -1.83 29.28 -2.87
C VAL A 365 -2.15 30.78 -2.79
N CYS A 366 -1.13 31.61 -2.57
CA CYS A 366 -1.30 33.06 -2.53
C CYS A 366 -1.01 33.67 -3.90
N GLU A 367 -1.76 34.71 -4.25
CA GLU A 367 -1.50 35.53 -5.43
C GLU A 367 -0.10 36.19 -5.33
N PRO A 368 0.61 36.39 -6.46
CA PRO A 368 1.88 37.10 -6.47
C PRO A 368 1.74 38.50 -5.86
N GLY A 369 2.49 38.78 -4.79
CA GLY A 369 2.53 40.09 -4.12
C GLY A 369 1.80 40.19 -2.78
N GLN A 370 1.20 39.09 -2.28
CA GLN A 370 0.65 39.03 -0.92
C GLN A 370 1.53 38.23 0.05
N SER A 371 1.56 38.68 1.31
CA SER A 371 2.08 37.93 2.45
C SER A 371 1.14 36.75 2.74
N CYS A 372 1.60 35.52 2.52
CA CYS A 372 0.82 34.34 2.88
C CYS A 372 0.63 34.26 4.41
N PRO A 373 -0.59 33.96 4.89
CA PRO A 373 -0.77 33.58 6.29
C PRO A 373 0.07 32.34 6.58
N SER A 374 0.86 32.35 7.64
CA SER A 374 1.50 31.13 8.12
C SER A 374 0.44 30.20 8.70
N ASN A 375 0.47 28.92 8.29
CA ASN A 375 -0.37 27.89 8.90
C ASN A 375 0.40 27.28 10.08
N THR A 376 0.74 28.13 11.06
CA THR A 376 1.48 27.75 12.25
C THR A 376 0.50 27.48 13.39
N ASN A 377 0.54 26.27 13.93
CA ASN A 377 -0.20 25.89 15.13
C ASN A 377 0.77 25.77 16.30
N ARG A 378 0.40 26.30 17.47
CA ARG A 378 1.09 26.03 18.72
C ARG A 378 0.51 24.80 19.38
N TRP A 379 1.36 23.80 19.56
CA TRP A 379 1.06 22.54 20.21
C TRP A 379 1.58 22.53 21.64
N PHE A 380 0.77 22.01 22.55
CA PHE A 380 1.10 21.85 23.95
C PHE A 380 1.17 20.37 24.31
N TYR A 381 2.23 19.98 24.99
CA TYR A 381 2.47 18.57 25.34
C TYR A 381 2.71 18.41 26.83
N ARG A 382 2.42 17.20 27.30
CA ARG A 382 2.78 16.71 28.63
C ARG A 382 3.73 15.53 28.51
N ALA A 383 4.79 15.51 29.31
CA ALA A 383 5.68 14.37 29.39
C ALA A 383 4.94 13.17 29.98
N THR A 384 5.13 12.00 29.38
CA THR A 384 4.64 10.71 29.89
C THR A 384 5.76 9.67 29.79
N PRO A 385 5.68 8.54 30.52
CA PRO A 385 6.65 7.46 30.37
C PRO A 385 6.80 6.94 28.93
N SER A 386 5.74 7.08 28.12
CA SER A 386 5.70 6.66 26.71
C SER A 386 6.15 7.74 25.71
N GLY A 387 6.47 8.96 26.16
CA GLY A 387 6.81 10.09 25.28
C GLY A 387 6.02 11.35 25.56
N TRP A 388 6.09 12.33 24.66
CA TRP A 388 5.29 13.54 24.73
C TRP A 388 3.86 13.25 24.29
N ARG A 389 2.89 13.53 25.15
CA ARG A 389 1.47 13.42 24.83
C ARG A 389 0.92 14.79 24.47
N VAL A 390 0.29 14.93 23.31
CA VAL A 390 -0.44 16.13 22.93
C VAL A 390 -1.59 16.39 23.91
N ILE A 391 -1.72 17.64 24.35
CA ILE A 391 -2.86 18.14 25.13
C ILE A 391 -3.86 18.81 24.19
N THR A 392 -3.38 19.80 23.43
CA THR A 392 -4.17 20.59 22.47
C THR A 392 -3.25 21.35 21.51
N ALA A 393 -3.82 21.87 20.43
CA ALA A 393 -3.18 22.86 19.56
C ALA A 393 -4.01 24.17 19.50
N THR A 394 -3.38 25.31 19.17
CA THR A 394 -4.06 26.61 19.01
C THR A 394 -3.32 27.54 18.06
N GLN A 395 -4.04 28.51 17.49
CA GLN A 395 -3.47 29.68 16.77
C GLN A 395 -3.54 30.97 17.61
N THR A 396 -4.01 30.88 18.85
CA THR A 396 -4.16 32.02 19.75
C THR A 396 -2.87 32.29 20.54
N ALA A 397 -2.67 33.54 20.95
CA ALA A 397 -1.64 33.91 21.92
C ALA A 397 -1.94 33.31 23.31
N GLY A 398 -0.91 33.28 24.17
CA GLY A 398 -1.08 33.00 25.58
C GLY A 398 -1.40 31.53 25.94
N CYS A 399 -1.87 31.35 27.17
CA CYS A 399 -2.10 30.04 27.80
C CYS A 399 -3.56 29.59 27.84
N THR A 400 -4.50 30.44 27.42
CA THR A 400 -5.93 30.24 27.70
C THR A 400 -6.47 28.91 27.17
N THR A 401 -6.07 28.49 25.96
CA THR A 401 -6.55 27.24 25.35
C THR A 401 -6.04 26.02 26.11
N VAL A 402 -4.74 25.99 26.45
CA VAL A 402 -4.16 24.85 27.16
C VAL A 402 -4.63 24.77 28.60
N GLN A 403 -4.78 25.90 29.30
CA GLN A 403 -5.25 25.92 30.69
C GLN A 403 -6.71 25.49 30.83
N LYS A 404 -7.53 25.64 29.78
CA LYS A 404 -8.88 25.06 29.74
C LYS A 404 -8.85 23.54 29.63
N ALA A 405 -7.91 22.98 28.87
CA ALA A 405 -7.78 21.55 28.64
C ALA A 405 -7.00 20.83 29.77
N GLU A 406 -6.01 21.51 30.36
CA GLU A 406 -5.13 21.02 31.41
C GLU A 406 -4.82 22.18 32.37
N PRO A 407 -5.64 22.37 33.43
CA PRO A 407 -5.48 23.46 34.39
C PRO A 407 -4.14 23.46 35.14
N ALA A 408 -3.45 22.31 35.17
CA ALA A 408 -2.11 22.20 35.76
C ALA A 408 -1.01 22.82 34.89
N PHE A 409 -1.32 23.23 33.64
CA PHE A 409 -0.32 23.79 32.73
C PHE A 409 0.24 25.12 33.27
N PRO A 410 1.58 25.26 33.40
CA PRO A 410 2.20 26.42 34.01
C PRO A 410 2.06 27.66 33.13
N ALA A 411 1.41 28.70 33.67
CA ALA A 411 1.18 29.97 32.97
C ALA A 411 2.48 30.63 32.48
N SER A 412 3.59 30.44 33.21
CA SER A 412 4.89 31.01 32.89
C SER A 412 5.47 30.55 31.56
N LEU A 413 5.07 29.38 31.04
CA LEU A 413 5.58 28.89 29.76
C LEU A 413 4.97 29.60 28.55
N CYS A 414 3.79 30.22 28.68
CA CYS A 414 3.08 30.82 27.54
C CYS A 414 2.53 32.22 27.77
N SER A 415 2.64 32.81 28.95
CA SER A 415 2.04 34.13 29.26
C SER A 415 2.55 35.25 28.36
N GLU A 416 3.80 35.18 27.92
CA GLU A 416 4.43 36.18 27.05
C GLU A 416 4.44 35.79 25.56
N LEU A 417 3.92 34.60 25.22
CA LEU A 417 3.95 34.14 23.85
C LEU A 417 2.84 34.81 23.02
N SER A 418 3.26 35.51 21.97
CA SER A 418 2.38 36.03 20.92
C SER A 418 1.62 34.91 20.20
N GLN A 419 0.69 35.29 19.32
CA GLN A 419 0.10 34.34 18.37
C GLN A 419 1.22 33.63 17.59
N PRO A 420 1.06 32.34 17.26
CA PRO A 420 1.99 31.62 16.40
C PRO A 420 2.02 32.28 15.04
N GLY A 421 3.22 32.49 14.49
CA GLY A 421 3.47 33.31 13.31
C GLY A 421 4.13 32.55 12.19
#